data_AF-A0A6J1QBB9-F1
#
_entry.id   AF-A0A6J1QBB9-F1
#
_cell.length_a   1.000
_cell.length_b   1.000
_cell.length_c   1.000
_cell.angle_alpha   90.00
_cell.angle_beta   90.00
_cell.angle_gamma   90.00
#
_symmetry.space_group_name_H-M   'P 1'
#
loop_
_entity.id
_entity.type
_entity.pdbx_description
1 polymer ?
#
loop_
_entity_poly.entity_id
_entity_poly.type
_entity_poly.pdbx_seq_one_letter_code
_entity_poly.pdbx_strand_id
1 'polypeptide(L)'
;MLLSTRAARYAALMAEPDELYPEKILYPRNTRALPKTPVIGGQPIEEETCMTLRTLVFGSCASPPKVEWARTGLTLRPYGQSLAFGLRTPRNTTRGLVTAVQAVMLKHFLFKCDKQDLRANFETLLKPSYDRQIEVLTSAISEIIWRCAGGFSVSTCPNVVSNIVPKAIVALPQDTPYLQHSVQYFQDGLTETLHLFEFNSLEDLEIFVKRYLYLFHDEGGPGAMLLLYSAVLSRGLSKVRNDLEDLKASILGGCSEEGPISVIVFVLTGRASPHLHNGVLHVGDENTYAVPQWGVLMRSEVGFLVHESDSNIGKQPGSRLKTPSLPIWVTLCLGHHGVLFNTNRELLRNYHAERRFEIQYFTCGGSHATLTVDTRANETSGGSDAATMETADIAATPLEKLIRSNAEFKVSPLPLIVPRCTKGGRML
;
A
#
# COMPACT_ATOMS: atom_id res chain seq x y z
N MET A 1 3.11 40.48 75.12
CA MET A 1 4.36 40.08 74.42
C MET A 1 3.96 39.68 73.00
N LEU A 2 3.85 40.61 72.05
CA LEU A 2 4.95 41.10 71.19
C LEU A 2 5.75 39.96 70.54
N LEU A 3 5.19 39.42 69.45
CA LEU A 3 5.97 38.83 68.36
C LEU A 3 5.48 39.43 67.03
N SER A 4 6.08 40.58 66.73
CA SER A 4 6.62 40.97 65.42
C SER A 4 5.74 40.87 64.17
N THR A 5 5.25 42.03 63.76
CA THR A 5 4.70 42.42 62.44
C THR A 5 5.66 42.21 61.25
N ARG A 6 6.80 41.54 61.42
CA ARG A 6 7.74 41.15 60.35
C ARG A 6 7.47 39.77 59.74
N ALA A 7 6.76 38.87 60.43
CA ALA A 7 6.44 37.54 59.88
C ALA A 7 5.31 37.57 58.83
N ALA A 8 4.41 38.56 58.91
CA ALA A 8 3.31 38.73 57.95
C ALA A 8 3.74 39.37 56.61
N ARG A 9 4.95 39.95 56.52
CA ARG A 9 5.45 40.59 55.29
C ARG A 9 6.26 39.68 54.37
N TYR A 10 6.72 38.52 54.84
CA TYR A 10 7.38 37.53 53.98
C TYR A 10 6.42 36.48 53.42
N ALA A 11 5.23 36.30 54.01
CA ALA A 11 4.17 35.45 53.43
C ALA A 11 3.37 36.15 52.32
N ALA A 12 3.44 37.49 52.23
CA ALA A 12 2.73 38.29 51.21
C ALA A 12 3.52 38.48 49.90
N LEU A 13 4.71 37.90 49.78
CA LEU A 13 5.54 37.90 48.56
C LEU A 13 5.59 36.52 47.87
N MET A 14 4.79 35.56 48.34
CA MET A 14 4.60 34.24 47.73
C MET A 14 3.15 34.02 47.29
N ALA A 15 2.37 35.10 47.17
CA ALA A 15 1.06 35.06 46.52
C ALA A 15 1.26 35.23 45.02
N GLU A 16 1.37 34.11 44.30
CA GLU A 16 1.23 34.04 42.84
C GLU A 16 -0.11 34.69 42.43
N PRO A 17 -0.10 35.78 41.63
CA PRO A 17 -1.32 36.29 41.01
C PRO A 17 -1.48 35.71 39.60
N ASP A 18 -2.75 35.52 39.23
CA ASP A 18 -3.28 35.27 37.89
C ASP A 18 -3.02 33.85 37.34
N GLU A 19 -3.99 32.94 37.37
CA GLU A 19 -5.21 33.00 36.53
C GLU A 19 -4.97 33.59 35.14
N LEU A 20 -3.83 33.27 34.53
CA LEU A 20 -3.70 33.27 33.08
C LEU A 20 -4.27 31.94 32.57
N TYR A 21 -5.47 32.06 32.00
CA TYR A 21 -6.16 31.10 31.13
C TYR A 21 -5.31 29.88 30.80
N PRO A 22 -5.74 28.63 31.08
CA PRO A 22 -5.18 27.54 30.33
C PRO A 22 -5.58 27.84 28.88
N GLU A 23 -4.63 28.34 28.08
CA GLU A 23 -4.69 28.16 26.65
C GLU A 23 -4.73 26.63 26.49
N LYS A 24 -5.96 26.10 26.49
CA LYS A 24 -6.29 24.91 25.76
C LYS A 24 -5.83 25.26 24.36
N ILE A 25 -4.61 24.85 24.03
CA ILE A 25 -4.13 24.74 22.67
C ILE A 25 -5.14 23.79 22.03
N LEU A 26 -6.19 24.39 21.50
CA LEU A 26 -7.25 23.70 20.79
C LEU A 26 -6.61 23.36 19.46
N TYR A 27 -5.94 22.21 19.40
CA TYR A 27 -5.61 21.62 18.13
C TYR A 27 -6.91 21.60 17.31
N PRO A 28 -6.95 22.22 16.12
CA PRO A 28 -8.10 22.11 15.26
C PRO A 28 -8.40 20.62 15.09
N ARG A 29 -9.46 20.13 15.73
CA ARG A 29 -10.00 18.81 15.44
C ARG A 29 -10.60 18.97 14.05
N ASN A 30 -9.79 18.65 13.04
CA ASN A 30 -10.21 18.55 11.65
C ASN A 30 -11.15 17.36 11.50
N THR A 31 -12.34 17.46 12.09
CA THR A 31 -13.39 16.44 12.17
C THR A 31 -14.35 16.56 10.99
N ARG A 32 -13.82 16.56 9.76
CA ARG A 32 -14.66 16.18 8.61
C ARG A 32 -14.81 14.66 8.66
N ALA A 33 -15.92 14.20 9.23
CA ALA A 33 -16.30 12.79 9.22
C ALA A 33 -17.08 12.49 7.95
N LEU A 34 -16.83 11.31 7.37
CA LEU A 34 -17.60 10.84 6.21
C LEU A 34 -19.05 10.51 6.64
N PRO A 35 -20.04 10.80 5.79
CA PRO A 35 -21.43 10.47 6.08
C PRO A 35 -21.62 8.95 6.17
N LYS A 36 -22.20 8.48 7.28
CA LYS A 36 -22.46 7.05 7.53
C LYS A 36 -23.82 6.64 6.97
N THR A 37 -23.89 6.57 5.65
CA THR A 37 -25.12 6.17 4.95
C THR A 37 -25.30 4.65 5.10
N PRO A 38 -26.47 4.15 5.53
CA PRO A 38 -26.70 2.71 5.62
C PRO A 38 -26.56 2.05 4.24
N VAL A 39 -25.96 0.86 4.22
CA VAL A 39 -25.82 0.04 3.01
C VAL A 39 -27.20 -0.51 2.65
N ILE A 40 -27.65 -0.26 1.42
CA ILE A 40 -28.95 -0.68 0.91
C ILE A 40 -28.76 -1.43 -0.40
N GLY A 41 -29.46 -2.56 -0.54
CA GLY A 41 -29.45 -3.40 -1.75
C GLY A 41 -28.31 -4.43 -1.75
N GLY A 42 -27.92 -4.86 -2.96
CA GLY A 42 -26.93 -5.91 -3.15
C GLY A 42 -27.52 -7.31 -2.97
N GLN A 43 -26.79 -8.33 -3.44
CA GLN A 43 -27.17 -9.72 -3.26
C GLN A 43 -26.47 -10.29 -2.02
N PRO A 44 -27.17 -10.94 -1.08
CA PRO A 44 -26.52 -11.56 0.07
C PRO A 44 -25.53 -12.63 -0.40
N ILE A 45 -24.40 -12.74 0.28
CA ILE A 45 -23.38 -13.74 -0.07
C ILE A 45 -23.92 -15.16 0.15
N GLU A 46 -23.78 -16.00 -0.86
CA GLU A 46 -24.16 -17.42 -0.77
C GLU A 46 -23.12 -18.22 0.04
N GLU A 47 -23.55 -19.32 0.66
CA GLU A 47 -22.69 -20.17 1.48
C GLU A 47 -21.44 -20.65 0.74
N GLU A 48 -21.61 -21.19 -0.47
CA GLU A 48 -20.49 -21.68 -1.29
C GLU A 48 -19.50 -20.56 -1.63
N THR A 49 -20.02 -19.38 -2.00
CA THR A 49 -19.20 -18.20 -2.32
C THR A 49 -18.42 -17.72 -1.11
N CYS A 50 -19.07 -17.66 0.06
CA CYS A 50 -18.44 -17.27 1.33
C CYS A 50 -17.31 -18.23 1.74
N MET A 51 -17.59 -19.53 1.73
CA MET A 51 -16.63 -20.58 2.07
C MET A 51 -15.43 -20.58 1.11
N THR A 52 -15.68 -20.47 -0.19
CA THR A 52 -14.63 -20.43 -1.19
C THR A 52 -13.78 -19.16 -1.06
N LEU A 53 -14.42 -18.00 -0.83
CA LEU A 53 -13.74 -16.72 -0.61
C LEU A 53 -12.77 -16.80 0.59
N ARG A 54 -13.23 -17.31 1.74
CA ARG A 54 -12.36 -17.46 2.92
C ARG A 54 -11.25 -18.47 2.72
N THR A 55 -11.52 -19.57 2.04
CA THR A 55 -10.49 -20.56 1.73
C THR A 55 -9.41 -19.97 0.82
N LEU A 56 -9.78 -19.19 -0.20
CA LEU A 56 -8.82 -18.53 -1.09
C LEU A 56 -8.02 -17.43 -0.37
N VAL A 57 -8.65 -16.67 0.52
CA VAL A 57 -7.97 -15.56 1.21
C VAL A 57 -7.13 -16.05 2.37
N PHE A 58 -7.68 -16.86 3.26
CA PHE A 58 -7.05 -17.27 4.52
C PHE A 58 -6.56 -18.72 4.55
N GLY A 59 -6.94 -19.54 3.58
CA GLY A 59 -6.60 -20.97 3.52
C GLY A 59 -7.55 -21.88 4.31
N SER A 60 -8.49 -21.31 5.08
CA SER A 60 -9.42 -22.07 5.91
C SER A 60 -10.67 -21.27 6.26
N CYS A 61 -11.79 -21.97 6.39
CA CYS A 61 -13.04 -21.46 6.94
C CYS A 61 -13.22 -21.81 8.43
N ALA A 62 -12.53 -22.85 8.90
CA ALA A 62 -12.68 -23.39 10.26
C ALA A 62 -11.97 -22.56 11.33
N SER A 63 -11.10 -21.63 10.92
CA SER A 63 -10.43 -20.67 11.81
C SER A 63 -10.83 -19.25 11.43
N PRO A 64 -11.23 -18.38 12.39
CA PRO A 64 -11.53 -16.99 12.09
C PRO A 64 -10.31 -16.28 11.49
N PRO A 65 -10.51 -15.31 10.58
CA PRO A 65 -9.44 -14.44 10.10
C PRO A 65 -8.69 -13.76 11.26
N LYS A 66 -7.43 -13.39 11.02
CA LYS A 66 -6.67 -12.60 11.98
C LYS A 66 -7.42 -11.29 12.26
N VAL A 67 -7.68 -11.01 13.54
CA VAL A 67 -8.52 -9.88 14.01
C VAL A 67 -8.10 -8.52 13.43
N GLU A 68 -6.82 -8.35 13.13
CA GLU A 68 -6.27 -7.13 12.54
C GLU A 68 -6.84 -6.80 11.15
N TRP A 69 -7.29 -7.79 10.38
CA TRP A 69 -7.95 -7.56 9.08
C TRP A 69 -9.34 -6.95 9.24
N ALA A 70 -10.07 -7.33 10.29
CA ALA A 70 -11.35 -6.73 10.63
C ALA A 70 -11.21 -5.34 11.30
N ARG A 71 -9.98 -4.95 11.68
CA ARG A 71 -9.70 -3.70 12.42
C ARG A 71 -8.72 -2.76 11.72
N THR A 72 -8.44 -2.99 10.44
CA THR A 72 -7.61 -2.09 9.65
C THR A 72 -8.42 -1.43 8.54
N GLY A 73 -8.68 -0.12 8.71
CA GLY A 73 -9.17 0.74 7.65
C GLY A 73 -8.05 1.29 6.77
N LEU A 74 -8.43 1.82 5.61
CA LEU A 74 -7.60 2.64 4.73
C LEU A 74 -7.60 4.08 5.25
N THR A 75 -7.07 4.26 6.44
CA THR A 75 -7.22 5.49 7.18
C THR A 75 -6.25 6.57 6.70
N LEU A 76 -6.80 7.71 6.29
CA LEU A 76 -6.02 8.86 5.84
C LEU A 76 -5.31 9.53 7.01
N ARG A 77 -4.13 10.09 6.74
CA ARG A 77 -3.49 11.06 7.64
C ARG A 77 -4.27 12.38 7.63
N PRO A 78 -4.29 13.14 8.74
CA PRO A 78 -5.02 14.40 8.79
C PRO A 78 -4.53 15.38 7.72
N TYR A 79 -5.47 16.03 7.02
CA TYR A 79 -5.13 17.08 6.07
C TYR A 79 -4.49 18.29 6.76
N GLY A 80 -3.70 19.04 5.99
CA GLY A 80 -2.94 20.19 6.49
C GLY A 80 -1.71 19.82 7.34
N GLN A 81 -1.48 18.54 7.61
CA GLN A 81 -0.28 18.05 8.29
C GLN A 81 0.77 17.54 7.29
N SER A 82 2.00 17.34 7.77
CA SER A 82 3.05 16.66 7.00
C SER A 82 2.59 15.27 6.57
N LEU A 83 2.88 14.89 5.32
CA LEU A 83 2.52 13.58 4.76
C LEU A 83 0.99 13.34 4.72
N ALA A 84 0.19 14.41 4.52
CA ALA A 84 -1.25 14.31 4.33
C ALA A 84 -1.64 13.44 3.11
N PHE A 85 -0.76 13.27 2.13
CA PHE A 85 -0.97 12.32 1.02
C PHE A 85 -0.95 10.83 1.44
N GLY A 86 -0.55 10.54 2.68
CA GLY A 86 -0.29 9.20 3.18
C GLY A 86 -1.44 8.55 3.92
N LEU A 87 -1.56 7.24 3.78
CA LEU A 87 -2.29 6.35 4.68
C LEU A 87 -1.48 6.07 5.94
N ARG A 88 -2.18 5.78 7.03
CA ARG A 88 -1.60 5.25 8.26
C ARG A 88 -2.12 3.86 8.53
N THR A 89 -1.23 2.96 8.95
CA THR A 89 -1.63 1.65 9.48
C THR A 89 -0.67 1.21 10.59
N PRO A 90 -1.06 0.34 11.53
CA PRO A 90 -0.13 -0.33 12.46
C PRO A 90 0.78 -1.35 11.76
N ARG A 91 1.87 -1.75 12.42
CA ARG A 91 2.77 -2.81 11.93
C ARG A 91 2.09 -4.16 12.16
N ASN A 92 1.46 -4.69 11.11
CA ASN A 92 0.70 -5.93 11.15
C ASN A 92 0.60 -6.52 9.73
N THR A 93 -0.07 -7.68 9.55
CA THR A 93 -0.08 -8.37 8.25
C THR A 93 -0.92 -7.70 7.16
N THR A 94 -1.62 -6.61 7.46
CA THR A 94 -2.36 -5.81 6.46
C THR A 94 -1.47 -4.76 5.77
N ARG A 95 -0.29 -4.46 6.35
CA ARG A 95 0.59 -3.37 5.95
C ARG A 95 0.96 -3.41 4.46
N GLY A 96 1.24 -4.60 3.91
CA GLY A 96 1.54 -4.78 2.49
C GLY A 96 0.41 -4.31 1.58
N LEU A 97 -0.84 -4.69 1.90
CA LEU A 97 -2.02 -4.25 1.15
C LEU A 97 -2.20 -2.73 1.24
N VAL A 98 -2.13 -2.15 2.44
CA VAL A 98 -2.28 -0.69 2.63
C VAL A 98 -1.17 0.08 1.89
N THR A 99 0.05 -0.46 1.87
CA THR A 99 1.19 0.15 1.15
C THR A 99 0.99 0.08 -0.37
N ALA A 100 0.42 -1.00 -0.89
CA ALA A 100 0.06 -1.08 -2.31
C ALA A 100 -1.05 -0.07 -2.67
N VAL A 101 -2.06 0.09 -1.80
CA VAL A 101 -3.09 1.14 -1.97
C VAL A 101 -2.45 2.53 -1.96
N GLN A 102 -1.52 2.79 -1.04
CA GLN A 102 -0.78 4.07 -0.99
C GLN A 102 -0.05 4.37 -2.30
N ALA A 103 0.58 3.37 -2.92
CA ALA A 103 1.27 3.55 -4.19
C ALA A 103 0.30 3.88 -5.33
N VAL A 104 -0.89 3.27 -5.35
CA VAL A 104 -1.97 3.64 -6.28
C VAL A 104 -2.45 5.07 -6.01
N MET A 105 -2.64 5.46 -4.74
CA MET A 105 -3.00 6.85 -4.40
C MET A 105 -1.96 7.86 -4.90
N LEU A 106 -0.66 7.57 -4.74
CA LEU A 106 0.41 8.42 -5.27
C LEU A 106 0.35 8.57 -6.79
N LYS A 107 -0.01 7.50 -7.51
CA LYS A 107 -0.28 7.60 -8.96
C LYS A 107 -1.38 8.62 -9.24
N HIS A 108 -2.46 8.63 -8.47
CA HIS A 108 -3.54 9.59 -8.65
C HIS A 108 -3.13 11.02 -8.28
N PHE A 109 -2.46 11.22 -7.14
CA PHE A 109 -1.97 12.53 -6.73
C PHE A 109 -0.98 13.14 -7.72
N LEU A 110 -0.07 12.34 -8.29
CA LEU A 110 1.03 12.87 -9.09
C LEU A 110 0.75 12.86 -10.59
N PHE A 111 -0.07 11.92 -11.08
CA PHE A 111 -0.13 11.61 -12.51
C PHE A 111 -1.55 11.46 -13.10
N LYS A 112 -2.60 11.43 -12.27
CA LYS A 112 -4.00 11.57 -12.71
C LYS A 112 -4.62 12.83 -12.12
N CYS A 113 -4.05 13.94 -12.57
CA CYS A 113 -4.41 15.30 -12.20
C CYS A 113 -5.22 15.95 -13.33
N ASP A 114 -6.16 16.82 -12.98
CA ASP A 114 -6.96 17.53 -13.97
C ASP A 114 -6.10 18.57 -14.71
N LYS A 115 -6.59 19.10 -15.84
CA LYS A 115 -5.85 20.10 -16.64
C LYS A 115 -5.41 21.34 -15.83
N GLN A 116 -6.09 21.65 -14.72
CA GLN A 116 -5.78 22.77 -13.82
C GLN A 116 -4.58 22.46 -12.89
N ASP A 117 -4.39 21.21 -12.50
CA ASP A 117 -3.32 20.74 -11.61
C ASP A 117 -1.96 20.62 -12.33
N LEU A 118 -1.94 20.59 -13.67
CA LEU A 118 -0.70 20.58 -14.47
C LEU A 118 0.17 21.83 -14.28
N ARG A 119 -0.38 22.90 -13.69
CA ARG A 119 0.34 24.13 -13.34
C ARG A 119 0.82 24.17 -11.88
N ALA A 120 0.41 23.21 -11.06
CA ALA A 120 0.74 23.16 -9.64
C ALA A 120 2.15 22.59 -9.43
N ASN A 121 2.88 23.14 -8.45
CA ASN A 121 4.17 22.59 -8.05
C ASN A 121 3.95 21.20 -7.40
N PHE A 122 4.79 20.20 -7.71
CA PHE A 122 4.65 18.84 -7.17
C PHE A 122 4.62 18.78 -5.63
N GLU A 123 5.28 19.71 -4.94
CA GLU A 123 5.19 19.82 -3.48
C GLU A 123 3.76 20.11 -2.98
N THR A 124 2.96 20.80 -3.79
CA THR A 124 1.56 21.09 -3.47
C THR A 124 0.66 19.87 -3.69
N LEU A 125 0.99 19.00 -4.66
CA LEU A 125 0.27 17.74 -4.90
C LEU A 125 0.42 16.75 -3.74
N LEU A 126 1.54 16.83 -3.00
CA LEU A 126 1.80 16.06 -1.78
C LEU A 126 1.24 16.74 -0.51
N LYS A 127 0.53 17.86 -0.64
CA LYS A 127 -0.19 18.51 0.47
C LYS A 127 -1.67 18.67 0.10
N PRO A 128 -2.38 17.56 -0.17
CA PRO A 128 -3.75 17.61 -0.66
C PRO A 128 -4.71 18.22 0.37
N SER A 129 -5.77 18.85 -0.14
CA SER A 129 -6.96 19.18 0.66
C SER A 129 -7.68 17.90 1.08
N TYR A 130 -8.55 18.00 2.09
CA TYR A 130 -9.40 16.88 2.50
C TYR A 130 -10.21 16.31 1.33
N ASP A 131 -10.82 17.19 0.53
CA ASP A 131 -11.67 16.75 -0.58
C ASP A 131 -10.86 15.99 -1.64
N ARG A 132 -9.62 16.41 -1.90
CA ARG A 132 -8.69 15.70 -2.79
C ARG A 132 -8.21 14.37 -2.20
N GLN A 133 -8.02 14.27 -0.88
CA GLN A 133 -7.71 12.99 -0.23
C GLN A 133 -8.85 11.97 -0.41
N ILE A 134 -10.10 12.42 -0.21
CA ILE A 134 -11.30 11.59 -0.35
C ILE A 134 -11.49 11.13 -1.80
N GLU A 135 -11.33 12.04 -2.76
CA GLU A 135 -11.38 11.75 -4.19
C GLU A 135 -10.32 10.70 -4.57
N VAL A 136 -9.06 10.92 -4.19
CA VAL A 136 -7.96 10.02 -4.54
C VAL A 136 -8.10 8.64 -3.89
N LEU A 137 -8.53 8.57 -2.62
CA LEU A 137 -8.78 7.28 -1.97
C LEU A 137 -9.91 6.52 -2.67
N THR A 138 -10.99 7.22 -3.05
CA THR A 138 -12.10 6.65 -3.82
C THR A 138 -11.59 6.07 -5.14
N SER A 139 -10.90 6.87 -5.94
CA SER A 139 -10.38 6.42 -7.23
C SER A 139 -9.35 5.30 -7.09
N ALA A 140 -8.52 5.30 -6.05
CA ALA A 140 -7.57 4.22 -5.81
C ALA A 140 -8.28 2.88 -5.51
N ILE A 141 -9.29 2.90 -4.63
CA ILE A 141 -10.10 1.71 -4.32
C ILE A 141 -10.80 1.20 -5.58
N SER A 142 -11.48 2.08 -6.31
CA SER A 142 -12.19 1.73 -7.54
C SER A 142 -11.25 1.21 -8.63
N GLU A 143 -10.08 1.83 -8.81
CA GLU A 143 -9.08 1.41 -9.80
C GLU A 143 -8.56 0.00 -9.48
N ILE A 144 -8.32 -0.33 -8.21
CA ILE A 144 -7.88 -1.67 -7.78
C ILE A 144 -8.97 -2.71 -8.10
N ILE A 145 -10.20 -2.47 -7.68
CA ILE A 145 -11.33 -3.38 -7.91
C ILE A 145 -11.58 -3.57 -9.42
N TRP A 146 -11.59 -2.48 -10.19
CA TRP A 146 -11.77 -2.49 -11.65
C TRP A 146 -10.65 -3.22 -12.38
N ARG A 147 -9.40 -3.05 -11.92
CA ARG A 147 -8.24 -3.79 -12.46
C ARG A 147 -8.40 -5.30 -12.24
N CYS A 148 -8.81 -5.72 -11.05
CA CYS A 148 -9.08 -7.14 -10.76
C CYS A 148 -10.20 -7.71 -11.66
N ALA A 149 -11.20 -6.89 -11.99
CA ALA A 149 -12.26 -7.25 -12.95
C ALA A 149 -11.79 -7.36 -14.42
N GLY A 150 -10.53 -7.05 -14.72
CA GLY A 150 -9.99 -7.02 -16.09
C GLY A 150 -10.27 -5.72 -16.84
N GLY A 151 -10.68 -4.67 -16.15
CA GLY A 151 -11.19 -3.43 -16.74
C GLY A 151 -10.19 -2.57 -17.52
N PHE A 152 -8.89 -2.87 -17.41
CA PHE A 152 -7.83 -2.20 -18.17
C PHE A 152 -7.21 -3.05 -19.28
N SER A 153 -7.63 -4.32 -19.42
CA SER A 153 -6.98 -5.29 -20.33
C SER A 153 -6.95 -4.83 -21.79
N VAL A 154 -8.00 -4.15 -22.28
CA VAL A 154 -8.04 -3.65 -23.67
C VAL A 154 -7.02 -2.52 -23.91
N SER A 155 -6.75 -1.68 -22.92
CA SER A 155 -5.79 -0.56 -23.04
C SER A 155 -4.32 -1.00 -22.91
N THR A 156 -4.07 -2.16 -22.30
CA THR A 156 -2.72 -2.61 -21.94
C THR A 156 -2.16 -3.72 -22.84
N CYS A 157 -3.00 -4.39 -23.63
CA CYS A 157 -2.58 -5.33 -24.66
C CYS A 157 -3.40 -5.12 -25.95
N PRO A 158 -3.01 -4.16 -26.82
CA PRO A 158 -3.76 -3.85 -28.04
C PRO A 158 -3.90 -5.05 -29.01
N ASN A 159 -3.06 -6.09 -28.84
CA ASN A 159 -3.06 -7.30 -29.67
C ASN A 159 -3.88 -8.46 -29.08
N VAL A 160 -4.54 -8.28 -27.93
CA VAL A 160 -5.41 -9.30 -27.33
C VAL A 160 -6.84 -8.79 -27.37
N VAL A 161 -7.63 -9.30 -28.31
CA VAL A 161 -9.08 -9.09 -28.36
C VAL A 161 -9.70 -9.87 -27.22
N SER A 162 -9.81 -9.23 -26.05
CA SER A 162 -10.56 -9.75 -24.93
C SER A 162 -12.03 -9.37 -25.11
N ASN A 163 -12.88 -10.32 -25.48
CA ASN A 163 -14.35 -10.15 -25.44
C ASN A 163 -14.91 -10.12 -24.00
N ILE A 164 -14.04 -10.04 -22.99
CA ILE A 164 -14.44 -10.04 -21.59
C ILE A 164 -14.86 -8.61 -21.23
N VAL A 165 -16.15 -8.44 -21.01
CA VAL A 165 -16.69 -7.23 -20.37
C VAL A 165 -16.30 -7.29 -18.89
N PRO A 166 -15.57 -6.29 -18.38
CA PRO A 166 -15.21 -6.26 -16.96
C PRO A 166 -16.46 -6.15 -16.09
N LYS A 167 -16.50 -6.98 -15.05
CA LYS A 167 -17.57 -7.02 -14.06
C LYS A 167 -16.95 -6.92 -12.66
N ALA A 168 -16.97 -5.72 -12.11
CA ALA A 168 -16.48 -5.45 -10.77
C ALA A 168 -17.53 -5.84 -9.73
N ILE A 169 -17.08 -6.38 -8.60
CA ILE A 169 -17.90 -6.75 -7.46
C ILE A 169 -17.38 -6.03 -6.22
N VAL A 170 -18.25 -5.27 -5.55
CA VAL A 170 -17.97 -4.66 -4.25
C VAL A 170 -18.71 -5.45 -3.19
N ALA A 171 -18.00 -5.89 -2.15
CA ALA A 171 -18.57 -6.58 -1.00
C ALA A 171 -18.67 -5.62 0.19
N LEU A 172 -19.87 -5.34 0.67
CA LEU A 172 -20.12 -4.48 1.83
C LEU A 172 -20.95 -5.21 2.89
N PRO A 173 -20.68 -5.02 4.18
CA PRO A 173 -21.43 -5.67 5.26
C PRO A 173 -22.80 -5.02 5.47
N GLN A 174 -23.75 -5.82 5.94
CA GLN A 174 -25.03 -5.38 6.52
C GLN A 174 -25.23 -6.03 7.90
N ASP A 175 -26.43 -5.88 8.48
CA ASP A 175 -26.72 -6.34 9.85
C ASP A 175 -27.04 -7.84 9.92
N THR A 176 -27.57 -8.43 8.84
CA THR A 176 -28.03 -9.82 8.82
C THR A 176 -26.90 -10.78 8.46
N PRO A 177 -26.58 -11.79 9.32
CA PRO A 177 -25.69 -12.88 8.95
C PRO A 177 -26.43 -13.96 8.14
N TYR A 178 -25.85 -14.39 7.03
CA TYR A 178 -26.42 -15.37 6.10
C TYR A 178 -25.85 -16.78 6.27
N LEU A 179 -24.70 -16.93 6.93
CA LEU A 179 -24.12 -18.23 7.26
C LEU A 179 -24.10 -18.43 8.78
N GLN A 180 -24.50 -19.63 9.20
CA GLN A 180 -24.47 -20.04 10.60
C GLN A 180 -23.10 -20.57 11.00
N HIS A 181 -22.78 -20.41 12.29
CA HIS A 181 -21.58 -20.99 12.87
C HIS A 181 -21.61 -22.53 12.80
N SER A 182 -20.51 -23.15 12.41
CA SER A 182 -20.36 -24.60 12.34
C SER A 182 -18.90 -25.02 12.55
N VAL A 183 -18.65 -26.34 12.66
CA VAL A 183 -17.28 -26.85 12.75
C VAL A 183 -16.48 -26.64 11.46
N GLN A 184 -17.17 -26.44 10.32
CA GLN A 184 -16.56 -26.11 9.04
C GLN A 184 -16.41 -24.58 8.83
N TYR A 185 -17.20 -23.77 9.54
CA TYR A 185 -17.22 -22.31 9.40
C TYR A 185 -17.31 -21.59 10.75
N PHE A 186 -16.22 -20.91 11.12
CA PHE A 186 -16.18 -20.08 12.33
C PHE A 186 -16.50 -18.63 11.97
N GLN A 187 -17.67 -18.13 12.37
CA GLN A 187 -18.12 -16.74 12.13
C GLN A 187 -17.08 -15.70 12.57
N ASP A 188 -16.96 -14.62 11.79
CA ASP A 188 -16.03 -13.52 12.07
C ASP A 188 -16.73 -12.16 12.26
N GLY A 189 -18.05 -12.12 12.18
CA GLY A 189 -18.88 -10.93 12.32
C GLY A 189 -18.88 -10.03 11.09
N LEU A 190 -18.26 -10.45 9.98
CA LEU A 190 -18.12 -9.64 8.77
C LEU A 190 -18.47 -10.42 7.51
N THR A 191 -17.82 -11.55 7.27
CA THR A 191 -17.89 -12.27 6.00
C THR A 191 -19.30 -12.81 5.76
N GLU A 192 -19.96 -13.33 6.79
CA GLU A 192 -21.33 -13.83 6.71
C GLU A 192 -22.39 -12.73 6.51
N THR A 193 -22.06 -11.45 6.67
CA THR A 193 -23.02 -10.35 6.51
C THR A 193 -22.87 -9.60 5.19
N LEU A 194 -21.96 -10.05 4.32
CA LEU A 194 -21.64 -9.37 3.08
C LEU A 194 -22.80 -9.41 2.09
N HIS A 195 -23.02 -8.26 1.46
CA HIS A 195 -23.80 -8.10 0.25
C HIS A 195 -22.89 -7.71 -0.91
N LEU A 196 -23.17 -8.30 -2.07
CA LEU A 196 -22.39 -8.17 -3.29
C LEU A 196 -23.09 -7.20 -4.26
N PHE A 197 -22.34 -6.24 -4.76
CA PHE A 197 -22.81 -5.22 -5.70
C PHE A 197 -21.99 -5.28 -6.97
N GLU A 198 -22.67 -5.34 -8.12
CA GLU A 198 -22.03 -5.56 -9.42
C GLU A 198 -21.98 -4.28 -10.25
N PHE A 199 -20.86 -4.05 -10.93
CA PHE A 199 -20.63 -2.86 -11.75
C PHE A 199 -19.96 -3.23 -13.07
N ASN A 200 -20.43 -2.61 -14.15
CA ASN A 200 -19.89 -2.75 -15.51
C ASN A 200 -19.26 -1.45 -16.03
N SER A 201 -19.14 -0.43 -15.17
CA SER A 201 -18.53 0.87 -15.46
C SER A 201 -17.66 1.30 -14.29
N LEU A 202 -16.48 1.84 -14.58
CA LEU A 202 -15.59 2.43 -13.57
C LEU A 202 -16.22 3.66 -12.91
N GLU A 203 -16.99 4.46 -13.66
CA GLU A 203 -17.63 5.67 -13.16
C GLU A 203 -18.70 5.35 -12.11
N ASP A 204 -19.59 4.38 -12.41
CA ASP A 204 -20.62 3.93 -11.46
C ASP A 204 -19.99 3.32 -10.20
N LEU A 205 -18.89 2.58 -10.38
CA LEU A 205 -18.10 2.02 -9.27
C LEU A 205 -17.51 3.13 -8.39
N GLU A 206 -16.92 4.18 -8.96
CA GLU A 206 -16.41 5.33 -8.21
C GLU A 206 -17.50 6.06 -7.43
N ILE A 207 -18.66 6.29 -8.03
CA ILE A 207 -19.82 6.91 -7.34
C ILE A 207 -20.25 6.04 -6.15
N PHE A 208 -20.33 4.73 -6.34
CA PHE A 208 -20.72 3.79 -5.29
C PHE A 208 -19.71 3.72 -4.15
N VAL A 209 -18.41 3.58 -4.47
CA VAL A 209 -17.32 3.58 -3.48
C VAL A 209 -17.31 4.89 -2.70
N LYS A 210 -17.50 6.03 -3.36
CA LYS A 210 -17.55 7.35 -2.69
C LYS A 210 -18.67 7.42 -1.65
N ARG A 211 -19.86 6.90 -2.00
CA ARG A 211 -21.03 6.88 -1.11
C ARG A 211 -20.77 6.09 0.17
N TYR A 212 -20.05 4.98 0.09
CA TYR A 212 -19.78 4.07 1.20
C TYR A 212 -18.33 4.11 1.69
N LEU A 213 -17.59 5.16 1.34
CA LEU A 213 -16.15 5.26 1.60
C LEU A 213 -15.82 5.13 3.10
N TYR A 214 -16.73 5.54 3.99
CA TYR A 214 -16.55 5.44 5.43
C TYR A 214 -16.26 4.00 5.90
N LEU A 215 -16.82 2.97 5.22
CA LEU A 215 -16.56 1.57 5.54
C LEU A 215 -15.12 1.14 5.22
N PHE A 216 -14.54 1.74 4.19
CA PHE A 216 -13.15 1.50 3.80
C PHE A 216 -12.18 2.36 4.62
N HIS A 217 -12.56 3.58 4.95
CA HIS A 217 -11.67 4.59 5.54
C HIS A 217 -11.57 4.53 7.07
N ASP A 218 -12.69 4.32 7.78
CA ASP A 218 -12.79 4.52 9.23
C ASP A 218 -11.70 3.74 9.99
N GLU A 219 -11.06 4.41 10.95
CA GLU A 219 -10.08 3.79 11.83
C GLU A 219 -10.73 2.67 12.65
N GLY A 220 -10.06 1.52 12.72
CA GLY A 220 -10.58 0.34 13.42
C GLY A 220 -11.69 -0.40 12.66
N GLY A 221 -12.06 0.06 11.46
CA GLY A 221 -12.99 -0.64 10.58
C GLY A 221 -12.33 -1.74 9.73
N PRO A 222 -13.12 -2.52 8.97
CA PRO A 222 -12.64 -3.67 8.19
C PRO A 222 -12.18 -3.30 6.76
N GLY A 223 -11.80 -2.04 6.50
CA GLY A 223 -11.62 -1.53 5.14
C GLY A 223 -10.58 -2.29 4.29
N ALA A 224 -9.49 -2.75 4.89
CA ALA A 224 -8.50 -3.60 4.23
C ALA A 224 -9.10 -4.94 3.77
N MET A 225 -9.93 -5.56 4.60
CA MET A 225 -10.60 -6.82 4.31
C MET A 225 -11.70 -6.66 3.26
N LEU A 226 -12.49 -5.58 3.34
CA LEU A 226 -13.51 -5.26 2.33
C LEU A 226 -12.91 -5.03 0.95
N LEU A 227 -11.79 -4.31 0.85
CA LEU A 227 -11.08 -4.12 -0.41
C LEU A 227 -10.54 -5.46 -0.95
N LEU A 228 -9.93 -6.28 -0.09
CA LEU A 228 -9.40 -7.57 -0.51
C LEU A 228 -10.51 -8.50 -1.02
N TYR A 229 -11.62 -8.61 -0.32
CA TYR A 229 -12.78 -9.40 -0.76
C TYR A 229 -13.37 -8.89 -2.06
N SER A 230 -13.57 -7.58 -2.18
CA SER A 230 -14.06 -6.96 -3.43
C SER A 230 -13.13 -7.25 -4.61
N ALA A 231 -11.81 -7.18 -4.41
CA ALA A 231 -10.81 -7.51 -5.42
C ALA A 231 -10.86 -9.00 -5.83
N VAL A 232 -10.91 -9.93 -4.86
CA VAL A 232 -11.00 -11.38 -5.11
C VAL A 232 -12.27 -11.73 -5.88
N LEU A 233 -13.42 -11.19 -5.47
CA LEU A 233 -14.70 -11.43 -6.12
C LEU A 233 -14.74 -10.86 -7.53
N SER A 234 -14.20 -9.64 -7.72
CA SER A 234 -14.07 -9.01 -9.06
C SER A 234 -13.20 -9.81 -10.01
N ARG A 235 -12.09 -10.38 -9.52
CA ARG A 235 -11.24 -11.28 -10.32
C ARG A 235 -11.96 -12.59 -10.64
N GLY A 236 -12.82 -13.05 -9.75
CA GLY A 236 -13.57 -14.30 -9.82
C GLY A 236 -12.84 -15.44 -9.11
N LEU A 237 -13.56 -16.19 -8.28
CA LEU A 237 -12.99 -17.20 -7.38
C LEU A 237 -12.17 -18.27 -8.12
N SER A 238 -12.70 -18.84 -9.20
CA SER A 238 -11.99 -19.84 -10.00
C SER A 238 -10.73 -19.29 -10.66
N LYS A 239 -10.75 -18.01 -11.06
CA LYS A 239 -9.60 -17.34 -11.67
C LYS A 239 -8.52 -17.05 -10.63
N VAL A 240 -8.89 -16.63 -9.42
CA VAL A 240 -7.95 -16.48 -8.30
C VAL A 240 -7.34 -17.82 -7.92
N ARG A 241 -8.15 -18.89 -7.87
CA ARG A 241 -7.65 -20.25 -7.64
C ARG A 241 -6.60 -20.66 -8.67
N ASN A 242 -6.83 -20.37 -9.95
CA ASN A 242 -5.87 -20.65 -11.01
C ASN A 242 -4.63 -19.75 -10.92
N ASP A 243 -4.78 -18.48 -10.51
CA ASP A 243 -3.66 -17.56 -10.33
C ASP A 243 -2.67 -18.05 -9.26
N LEU A 244 -3.15 -18.71 -8.21
CA LEU A 244 -2.33 -19.24 -7.12
C LEU A 244 -1.50 -20.48 -7.52
N GLU A 245 -1.88 -21.17 -8.60
CA GLU A 245 -1.29 -22.41 -9.15
C GLU A 245 -1.26 -23.64 -8.22
N ASP A 246 -1.28 -23.46 -6.89
CA ASP A 246 -1.34 -24.51 -5.88
C ASP A 246 -2.75 -24.59 -5.26
N LEU A 247 -3.30 -25.81 -5.23
CA LEU A 247 -4.58 -26.13 -4.60
C LEU A 247 -4.59 -25.94 -3.07
N LYS A 248 -3.45 -25.80 -2.42
CA LYS A 248 -3.39 -25.54 -0.97
C LYS A 248 -2.99 -24.11 -0.64
N ALA A 249 -2.59 -23.32 -1.63
CA ALA A 249 -2.21 -21.94 -1.43
C ALA A 249 -3.43 -21.05 -1.15
N SER A 250 -3.16 -19.98 -0.41
CA SER A 250 -4.09 -18.88 -0.16
C SER A 250 -3.36 -17.56 -0.33
N ILE A 251 -4.11 -16.48 -0.61
CA ILE A 251 -3.54 -15.16 -0.86
C ILE A 251 -2.76 -14.68 0.37
N LEU A 252 -3.33 -14.83 1.56
CA LEU A 252 -2.68 -14.46 2.81
C LEU A 252 -1.88 -15.62 3.44
N GLY A 253 -1.57 -16.64 2.63
CA GLY A 253 -0.73 -17.76 3.02
C GLY A 253 0.70 -17.32 3.30
N GLY A 254 1.33 -17.96 4.29
CA GLY A 254 2.67 -17.61 4.77
C GLY A 254 2.66 -16.60 5.92
N CYS A 255 3.76 -16.57 6.69
CA CYS A 255 3.89 -15.72 7.88
C CYS A 255 4.96 -14.64 7.65
N SER A 256 4.57 -13.55 6.99
CA SER A 256 5.34 -12.29 6.99
C SER A 256 4.72 -11.35 8.02
N GLU A 257 5.56 -10.66 8.79
CA GLU A 257 5.11 -9.70 9.82
C GLU A 257 4.25 -8.57 9.23
N GLU A 258 4.52 -8.16 7.99
CA GLU A 258 3.83 -7.07 7.31
C GLU A 258 2.93 -7.53 6.13
N GLY A 259 2.71 -8.85 6.03
CA GLY A 259 1.85 -9.46 5.01
C GLY A 259 2.62 -9.99 3.79
N PRO A 260 2.05 -10.96 3.07
CA PRO A 260 2.74 -11.64 1.97
C PRO A 260 2.77 -10.79 0.69
N ILE A 261 3.75 -11.08 -0.17
CA ILE A 261 3.96 -10.37 -1.44
C ILE A 261 2.78 -10.56 -2.42
N SER A 262 2.13 -11.72 -2.38
CA SER A 262 0.97 -12.08 -3.21
C SER A 262 -0.12 -11.01 -3.17
N VAL A 263 -0.42 -10.42 -2.01
CA VAL A 263 -1.44 -9.37 -1.90
C VAL A 263 -1.02 -8.09 -2.60
N ILE A 264 0.27 -7.75 -2.58
CA ILE A 264 0.81 -6.58 -3.28
C ILE A 264 0.72 -6.79 -4.78
N VAL A 265 1.22 -7.92 -5.27
CA VAL A 265 1.14 -8.28 -6.69
C VAL A 265 -0.31 -8.27 -7.16
N PHE A 266 -1.22 -8.80 -6.34
CA PHE A 266 -2.64 -8.81 -6.65
C PHE A 266 -3.23 -7.40 -6.80
N VAL A 267 -2.94 -6.50 -5.85
CA VAL A 267 -3.38 -5.09 -5.91
C VAL A 267 -2.81 -4.36 -7.13
N LEU A 268 -1.52 -4.57 -7.44
CA LEU A 268 -0.83 -3.88 -8.53
C LEU A 268 -1.22 -4.40 -9.93
N THR A 269 -1.46 -5.71 -10.06
CA THR A 269 -1.62 -6.36 -11.37
C THR A 269 -3.04 -6.89 -11.64
N GLY A 270 -3.87 -6.99 -10.61
CA GLY A 270 -5.18 -7.65 -10.68
C GLY A 270 -5.09 -9.18 -10.67
N ARG A 271 -3.90 -9.78 -10.54
CA ARG A 271 -3.66 -11.23 -10.59
C ARG A 271 -2.95 -11.71 -9.33
N ALA A 272 -3.47 -12.75 -8.69
CA ALA A 272 -2.92 -13.28 -7.43
C ALA A 272 -1.74 -14.26 -7.65
N SER A 273 -0.87 -13.96 -8.61
CA SER A 273 0.28 -14.82 -8.92
C SER A 273 1.33 -14.74 -7.79
N PRO A 274 1.89 -15.88 -7.34
CA PRO A 274 2.99 -15.89 -6.38
C PRO A 274 4.34 -15.54 -7.03
N HIS A 275 4.39 -15.49 -8.36
CA HIS A 275 5.64 -15.42 -9.12
C HIS A 275 5.94 -14.00 -9.60
N LEU A 276 7.14 -13.51 -9.30
CA LEU A 276 7.57 -12.15 -9.63
C LEU A 276 8.29 -12.03 -10.98
N HIS A 277 8.59 -13.15 -11.65
CA HIS A 277 9.28 -13.15 -12.95
C HIS A 277 8.39 -12.63 -14.08
N ASN A 278 9.01 -12.35 -15.22
CA ASN A 278 8.30 -11.90 -16.41
C ASN A 278 7.65 -13.07 -17.15
N GLY A 279 6.37 -12.94 -17.46
CA GLY A 279 5.70 -13.81 -18.42
C GLY A 279 5.45 -15.21 -17.89
N VAL A 280 5.55 -16.20 -18.77
CA VAL A 280 5.35 -17.61 -18.40
C VAL A 280 6.68 -18.31 -18.48
N LEU A 281 7.14 -18.87 -17.36
CA LEU A 281 8.31 -19.74 -17.32
C LEU A 281 7.83 -21.19 -17.33
N HIS A 282 8.46 -22.03 -18.14
CA HIS A 282 8.15 -23.46 -18.15
C HIS A 282 9.19 -24.15 -17.29
N VAL A 283 8.77 -24.61 -16.10
CA VAL A 283 9.66 -25.25 -15.13
C VAL A 283 9.45 -26.75 -15.18
N GLY A 284 10.51 -27.48 -15.51
CA GLY A 284 10.58 -28.93 -15.55
C GLY A 284 12.04 -29.35 -15.70
N ASP A 285 12.36 -30.56 -15.29
CA ASP A 285 13.66 -31.19 -15.57
C ASP A 285 13.53 -32.14 -16.76
N GLU A 286 14.63 -32.80 -17.17
CA GLU A 286 14.61 -33.75 -18.29
C GLU A 286 13.66 -34.94 -18.07
N ASN A 287 13.25 -35.20 -16.82
CA ASN A 287 12.42 -36.33 -16.41
C ASN A 287 10.96 -35.95 -16.12
N THR A 288 10.61 -34.65 -16.15
CA THR A 288 9.28 -34.16 -15.77
C THR A 288 8.75 -33.21 -16.84
N TYR A 289 7.47 -33.33 -17.18
CA TYR A 289 6.83 -32.39 -18.11
C TYR A 289 6.98 -30.95 -17.61
N ALA A 290 7.40 -30.05 -18.50
CA ALA A 290 7.55 -28.64 -18.16
C ALA A 290 6.19 -28.02 -17.85
N VAL A 291 6.00 -27.59 -16.60
CA VAL A 291 4.75 -26.97 -16.12
C VAL A 291 4.87 -25.44 -16.28
N PRO A 292 3.88 -24.78 -16.90
CA PRO A 292 3.90 -23.32 -17.03
C PRO A 292 3.63 -22.64 -15.69
N GLN A 293 4.53 -21.74 -15.29
CA GLN A 293 4.41 -20.83 -14.15
C GLN A 293 4.20 -19.40 -14.64
N TRP A 294 3.04 -18.85 -14.31
CA TRP A 294 2.55 -17.54 -14.74
C TRP A 294 3.03 -16.46 -13.78
N GLY A 295 4.08 -15.75 -14.16
CA GLY A 295 4.50 -14.53 -13.49
C GLY A 295 3.71 -13.30 -13.97
N VAL A 296 4.38 -12.15 -13.90
CA VAL A 296 3.80 -10.87 -14.28
C VAL A 296 3.72 -10.77 -15.80
N LEU A 297 2.51 -10.72 -16.34
CA LEU A 297 2.29 -10.80 -17.80
C LEU A 297 2.50 -9.48 -18.55
N MET A 298 2.40 -8.37 -17.84
CA MET A 298 2.39 -7.03 -18.43
C MET A 298 3.12 -6.06 -17.53
N ARG A 299 3.73 -5.04 -18.14
CA ARG A 299 4.44 -3.99 -17.40
C ARG A 299 3.44 -3.26 -16.52
N SER A 300 3.71 -3.23 -15.21
CA SER A 300 2.86 -2.55 -14.25
C SER A 300 3.07 -1.03 -14.31
N GLU A 301 2.04 -0.25 -13.99
CA GLU A 301 2.19 1.20 -13.84
C GLU A 301 2.93 1.58 -12.57
N VAL A 302 2.77 0.77 -11.52
CA VAL A 302 3.47 0.89 -10.24
C VAL A 302 4.35 -0.35 -10.07
N GLY A 303 5.62 -0.13 -9.76
CA GLY A 303 6.61 -1.19 -9.66
C GLY A 303 6.61 -1.89 -8.32
N PHE A 304 7.41 -2.94 -8.22
CA PHE A 304 7.66 -3.63 -6.96
C PHE A 304 9.13 -4.05 -6.87
N LEU A 305 9.79 -3.66 -5.78
CA LEU A 305 11.19 -3.98 -5.52
C LEU A 305 11.31 -4.82 -4.24
N VAL A 306 12.17 -5.84 -4.25
CA VAL A 306 12.33 -6.76 -3.11
C VAL A 306 13.80 -6.91 -2.74
N HIS A 307 14.09 -6.76 -1.45
CA HIS A 307 15.38 -7.05 -0.83
C HIS A 307 15.14 -7.62 0.57
N GLU A 308 15.14 -8.94 0.72
CA GLU A 308 14.97 -9.64 2.01
C GLU A 308 16.31 -10.12 2.61
N SER A 309 17.26 -10.50 1.78
CA SER A 309 18.62 -10.88 2.18
C SER A 309 19.58 -10.78 1.01
N ASP A 310 20.89 -10.73 1.30
CA ASP A 310 21.95 -10.67 0.30
C ASP A 310 22.08 -11.98 -0.54
N SER A 311 21.44 -13.09 -0.10
CA SER A 311 21.51 -14.41 -0.75
C SER A 311 20.28 -14.79 -1.60
N ASN A 312 19.21 -13.99 -1.58
CA ASN A 312 17.91 -14.35 -2.18
C ASN A 312 17.83 -14.04 -3.69
N ILE A 313 18.57 -14.78 -4.51
CA ILE A 313 18.55 -14.67 -5.98
C ILE A 313 17.19 -15.11 -6.56
N GLY A 314 16.49 -16.05 -5.92
CA GLY A 314 15.26 -16.66 -6.46
C GLY A 314 13.96 -15.87 -6.27
N LYS A 315 13.96 -14.75 -5.53
CA LYS A 315 12.75 -13.91 -5.29
C LYS A 315 12.82 -12.55 -5.97
N GLN A 316 13.75 -12.38 -6.92
CA GLN A 316 13.95 -11.10 -7.59
C GLN A 316 12.81 -10.81 -8.57
N PRO A 317 12.19 -9.62 -8.52
CA PRO A 317 11.17 -9.25 -9.49
C PRO A 317 11.76 -9.13 -10.90
N GLY A 318 10.95 -9.47 -11.91
CA GLY A 318 11.29 -9.25 -13.31
C GLY A 318 11.16 -7.78 -13.71
N SER A 319 11.67 -7.44 -14.91
CA SER A 319 11.64 -6.06 -15.42
C SER A 319 10.24 -5.44 -15.50
N ARG A 320 9.17 -6.24 -15.66
CA ARG A 320 7.78 -5.74 -15.68
C ARG A 320 7.32 -5.12 -14.34
N LEU A 321 8.02 -5.41 -13.25
CA LEU A 321 7.84 -4.78 -11.94
C LEU A 321 9.00 -3.84 -11.57
N LYS A 322 10.24 -4.14 -12.00
CA LYS A 322 11.41 -3.30 -11.70
C LYS A 322 11.40 -1.97 -12.43
N THR A 323 10.96 -1.96 -13.70
CA THR A 323 10.85 -0.75 -14.52
C THR A 323 9.37 -0.45 -14.79
N PRO A 324 8.62 0.12 -13.83
CA PRO A 324 7.23 0.50 -14.05
C PRO A 324 7.06 1.60 -15.09
N SER A 325 5.82 1.90 -15.48
CA SER A 325 5.54 3.01 -16.41
C SER A 325 5.54 4.38 -15.73
N LEU A 326 5.31 4.42 -14.41
CA LEU A 326 5.41 5.60 -13.56
C LEU A 326 6.52 5.38 -12.53
N PRO A 327 7.24 6.43 -12.10
CA PRO A 327 8.32 6.32 -11.14
C PRO A 327 7.79 6.15 -9.70
N ILE A 328 7.03 5.08 -9.47
CA ILE A 328 6.45 4.69 -8.18
C ILE A 328 6.71 3.20 -8.02
N TRP A 329 7.26 2.80 -6.88
CA TRP A 329 7.53 1.41 -6.53
C TRP A 329 7.04 1.13 -5.13
N VAL A 330 6.27 0.05 -4.97
CA VAL A 330 6.16 -0.59 -3.65
C VAL A 330 7.48 -1.29 -3.37
N THR A 331 7.93 -1.27 -2.13
CA THR A 331 9.19 -1.90 -1.72
C THR A 331 8.95 -2.89 -0.60
N LEU A 332 9.63 -4.03 -0.63
CA LEU A 332 9.82 -4.91 0.52
C LEU A 332 11.31 -4.92 0.87
N CYS A 333 11.68 -4.24 1.95
CA CYS A 333 13.06 -4.11 2.42
C CYS A 333 13.20 -4.72 3.81
N LEU A 334 13.89 -5.85 3.92
CA LEU A 334 14.11 -6.61 5.17
C LEU A 334 12.81 -6.84 5.97
N GLY A 335 11.75 -7.28 5.29
CA GLY A 335 10.45 -7.54 5.92
C GLY A 335 9.54 -6.32 6.05
N HIS A 336 9.99 -5.12 5.66
CA HIS A 336 9.22 -3.89 5.75
C HIS A 336 8.72 -3.37 4.42
N HIS A 337 7.44 -3.03 4.37
CA HIS A 337 6.79 -2.44 3.20
C HIS A 337 6.86 -0.91 3.21
N GLY A 338 7.16 -0.34 2.04
CA GLY A 338 7.19 1.09 1.82
C GLY A 338 6.87 1.45 0.37
N VAL A 339 6.89 2.74 0.06
CA VAL A 339 6.73 3.26 -1.30
C VAL A 339 7.90 4.19 -1.61
N LEU A 340 8.63 3.86 -2.68
CA LEU A 340 9.57 4.77 -3.33
C LEU A 340 8.86 5.49 -4.47
N PHE A 341 9.04 6.80 -4.60
CA PHE A 341 8.47 7.53 -5.72
C PHE A 341 9.24 8.78 -6.07
N ASN A 342 9.09 9.22 -7.32
CA ASN A 342 9.57 10.50 -7.83
C ASN A 342 8.40 11.22 -8.51
N THR A 343 8.43 12.55 -8.52
CA THR A 343 7.36 13.39 -9.07
C THR A 343 7.51 13.63 -10.58
N ASN A 344 8.71 13.48 -11.13
CA ASN A 344 9.01 13.56 -12.56
C ASN A 344 8.56 12.30 -13.30
N ARG A 345 7.41 12.37 -13.97
CA ARG A 345 6.85 11.29 -14.80
C ARG A 345 7.86 10.70 -15.80
N GLU A 346 8.71 11.55 -16.38
CA GLU A 346 9.65 11.15 -17.42
C GLU A 346 10.96 10.57 -16.88
N LEU A 347 11.06 10.36 -15.56
CA LEU A 347 12.27 9.82 -14.93
C LEU A 347 12.75 8.54 -15.64
N LEU A 348 11.86 7.58 -15.89
CA LEU A 348 12.18 6.28 -16.51
C LEU A 348 12.22 6.29 -18.05
N ARG A 349 12.10 7.48 -18.66
CA ARG A 349 12.02 7.66 -20.11
C ARG A 349 13.13 8.55 -20.64
N ASN A 350 13.69 9.40 -19.79
CA ASN A 350 14.72 10.36 -20.13
C ASN A 350 16.05 9.98 -19.45
N TYR A 351 16.99 9.50 -20.24
CA TYR A 351 18.31 9.08 -19.76
C TYR A 351 19.08 10.19 -19.01
N HIS A 352 18.83 11.48 -19.30
CA HIS A 352 19.43 12.57 -18.54
C HIS A 352 18.85 12.69 -17.14
N ALA A 353 17.55 12.41 -16.97
CA ALA A 353 16.87 12.45 -15.67
C ALA A 353 17.32 11.28 -14.79
N GLU A 354 17.62 10.11 -15.38
CA GLU A 354 18.12 8.92 -14.66
C GLU A 354 19.56 9.09 -14.13
N ARG A 355 20.28 10.14 -14.56
CA ARG A 355 21.67 10.39 -14.15
C ARG A 355 21.81 10.78 -12.68
N ARG A 356 20.96 11.70 -12.22
CA ARG A 356 20.95 12.18 -10.85
C ARG A 356 19.57 12.73 -10.53
N PHE A 357 18.91 12.18 -9.52
CA PHE A 357 17.56 12.56 -9.14
C PHE A 357 17.28 12.33 -7.66
N GLU A 358 16.30 13.02 -7.12
CA GLU A 358 15.79 12.77 -5.77
C GLU A 358 14.70 11.73 -5.81
N ILE A 359 14.69 10.79 -4.87
CA ILE A 359 13.62 9.82 -4.70
C ILE A 359 13.09 9.91 -3.27
N GLN A 360 11.77 9.90 -3.12
CA GLN A 360 11.12 9.93 -1.83
C GLN A 360 10.77 8.51 -1.40
N TYR A 361 11.02 8.20 -0.13
CA TYR A 361 10.62 6.98 0.52
C TYR A 361 9.56 7.28 1.58
N PHE A 362 8.43 6.61 1.53
CA PHE A 362 7.34 6.75 2.50
C PHE A 362 6.91 5.38 3.02
N THR A 363 6.69 5.26 4.33
CA THR A 363 6.05 4.08 4.93
C THR A 363 4.71 4.48 5.53
N CYS A 364 3.71 3.60 5.42
CA CYS A 364 2.42 3.81 6.09
C CYS A 364 2.56 3.78 7.64
N GLY A 365 3.74 3.42 8.16
CA GLY A 365 4.09 3.53 9.58
C GLY A 365 4.42 4.96 10.00
N GLY A 366 4.63 5.86 9.03
CA GLY A 366 4.85 7.27 9.25
C GLY A 366 6.28 7.76 9.03
N SER A 367 7.16 6.90 8.53
CA SER A 367 8.52 7.30 8.16
C SER A 367 8.51 7.91 6.77
N HIS A 368 9.25 9.00 6.59
CA HIS A 368 9.51 9.59 5.28
C HIS A 368 10.98 10.01 5.18
N ALA A 369 11.58 9.81 4.02
CA ALA A 369 12.94 10.23 3.72
C ALA A 369 13.06 10.64 2.25
N THR A 370 13.94 11.60 1.97
CA THR A 370 14.35 11.95 0.62
C THR A 370 15.79 11.48 0.42
N LEU A 371 16.03 10.75 -0.66
CA LEU A 371 17.33 10.20 -1.02
C LEU A 371 17.75 10.82 -2.36
N THR A 372 19.04 11.10 -2.53
CA THR A 372 19.58 11.45 -3.85
C THR A 372 20.22 10.22 -4.47
N VAL A 373 19.73 9.82 -5.64
CA VAL A 373 20.33 8.76 -6.46
C VAL A 373 21.22 9.43 -7.50
N ASP A 374 22.49 9.03 -7.56
CA ASP A 374 23.44 9.44 -8.59
C ASP A 374 24.01 8.18 -9.27
N THR A 375 23.80 8.08 -10.58
CA THR A 375 24.24 6.94 -11.39
C THR A 375 25.57 7.20 -12.10
N ARG A 376 26.14 8.42 -12.00
CA ARG A 376 27.38 8.81 -12.68
C ARG A 376 28.65 8.40 -11.97
N ALA A 377 28.64 8.26 -10.65
CA ALA A 377 29.87 8.02 -9.89
C ALA A 377 30.56 6.68 -10.21
N ASN A 378 29.91 5.79 -10.99
CA ASN A 378 30.46 4.51 -11.48
C ASN A 378 31.29 4.70 -12.75
N GLU A 379 31.06 5.77 -13.51
CA GLU A 379 31.79 6.03 -14.76
C GLU A 379 33.16 6.69 -14.51
N THR A 380 33.29 7.44 -13.41
CA THR A 380 34.56 8.09 -13.02
C THR A 380 35.54 7.20 -12.26
N SER A 381 35.09 6.05 -11.75
CA SER A 381 35.95 5.01 -11.17
C SER A 381 36.37 4.00 -12.24
N GLY A 382 37.09 4.45 -13.27
CA GLY A 382 37.72 3.60 -14.28
C GLY A 382 38.89 2.74 -13.76
N GLY A 383 39.00 2.58 -12.43
CA GLY A 383 39.90 1.65 -11.77
C GLY A 383 39.07 0.66 -10.96
N SER A 384 38.97 -0.57 -11.46
CA SER A 384 38.29 -1.68 -10.82
C SER A 384 39.11 -2.20 -9.63
N ASP A 385 38.96 -1.59 -8.45
CA ASP A 385 39.36 -2.22 -7.20
C ASP A 385 38.12 -2.89 -6.58
N ALA A 386 38.01 -4.22 -6.73
CA ALA A 386 36.93 -5.03 -6.17
C ALA A 386 36.75 -4.81 -4.65
N ALA A 387 37.84 -4.47 -3.94
CA ALA A 387 37.83 -4.14 -2.52
C ALA A 387 37.07 -2.84 -2.19
N THR A 388 37.00 -1.87 -3.11
CA THR A 388 36.29 -0.60 -2.91
C THR A 388 34.77 -0.75 -3.12
N MET A 389 34.35 -1.64 -4.04
CA MET A 389 32.93 -2.00 -4.17
C MET A 389 32.45 -2.82 -2.97
N GLU A 390 33.23 -3.79 -2.49
CA GLU A 390 32.88 -4.58 -1.30
C GLU A 390 32.72 -3.71 -0.05
N THR A 391 33.62 -2.75 0.18
CA THR A 391 33.51 -1.83 1.32
C THR A 391 32.32 -0.86 1.21
N ALA A 392 31.98 -0.42 0.00
CA ALA A 392 30.82 0.45 -0.24
C ALA A 392 29.46 -0.28 -0.16
N ASP A 393 29.43 -1.58 -0.44
CA ASP A 393 28.24 -2.41 -0.25
C ASP A 393 28.06 -2.86 1.21
N ILE A 394 29.16 -3.01 1.97
CA ILE A 394 29.10 -3.22 3.42
C ILE A 394 28.54 -1.98 4.15
N ALA A 395 28.86 -0.78 3.67
CA ALA A 395 28.40 0.48 4.28
C ALA A 395 27.00 0.93 3.81
N ALA A 396 26.46 0.34 2.73
CA ALA A 396 25.17 0.73 2.18
C ALA A 396 24.01 0.31 3.09
N THR A 397 23.04 1.20 3.27
CA THR A 397 21.81 0.85 3.98
C THR A 397 21.02 -0.20 3.18
N PRO A 398 20.18 -1.03 3.82
CA PRO A 398 19.34 -2.00 3.10
C PRO A 398 18.46 -1.37 2.02
N LEU A 399 18.01 -0.12 2.23
CA LEU A 399 17.22 0.63 1.25
C LEU A 399 18.08 1.08 0.06
N GLU A 400 19.33 1.47 0.29
CA GLU A 400 20.28 1.76 -0.79
C GLU A 400 20.60 0.50 -1.58
N LYS A 401 20.85 -0.64 -0.92
CA LYS A 401 21.04 -1.94 -1.57
C LYS A 401 19.84 -2.33 -2.42
N LEU A 402 18.62 -2.12 -1.92
CA LEU A 402 17.39 -2.34 -2.69
C LEU A 402 17.38 -1.50 -3.98
N ILE A 403 17.65 -0.20 -3.88
CA ILE A 403 17.64 0.71 -5.04
C ILE A 403 18.71 0.30 -6.06
N ARG A 404 19.93 -0.01 -5.60
CA ARG A 404 21.06 -0.41 -6.46
C ARG A 404 20.82 -1.73 -7.20
N SER A 405 20.33 -2.74 -6.49
CA SER A 405 20.21 -4.12 -7.01
C SER A 405 19.00 -4.34 -7.91
N ASN A 406 17.95 -3.55 -7.74
CA ASN A 406 16.67 -3.85 -8.36
C ASN A 406 16.19 -2.85 -9.40
N ALA A 407 16.57 -1.58 -9.31
CA ALA A 407 15.90 -0.58 -10.12
C ALA A 407 16.45 -0.45 -11.55
N GLU A 408 17.41 -1.27 -11.97
CA GLU A 408 18.15 -1.16 -13.24
C GLU A 408 18.74 0.24 -13.52
N PHE A 409 18.71 1.15 -12.54
CA PHE A 409 19.52 2.34 -12.52
C PHE A 409 20.98 1.88 -12.39
N LYS A 410 21.88 2.35 -13.25
CA LYS A 410 23.33 2.13 -13.09
C LYS A 410 23.84 2.87 -11.84
N VAL A 411 23.47 2.45 -10.63
CA VAL A 411 23.79 3.22 -9.41
C VAL A 411 25.23 2.97 -8.97
N SER A 412 25.89 4.06 -8.61
CA SER A 412 27.27 4.09 -8.14
C SER A 412 27.41 4.45 -6.66
N PRO A 413 28.45 3.96 -5.97
CA PRO A 413 28.63 4.25 -4.56
C PRO A 413 29.19 5.67 -4.38
N LEU A 414 28.42 6.55 -3.74
CA LEU A 414 28.97 7.67 -2.99
C LEU A 414 28.38 7.65 -1.58
N PRO A 415 29.14 8.09 -0.56
CA PRO A 415 28.62 8.21 0.78
C PRO A 415 27.60 9.35 0.83
N LEU A 416 26.34 9.00 1.11
CA LEU A 416 25.32 9.98 1.46
C LEU A 416 25.60 10.49 2.87
N ILE A 417 25.77 11.80 3.01
CA ILE A 417 25.81 12.47 4.31
C ILE A 417 24.37 12.48 4.85
N VAL A 418 24.07 11.54 5.73
CA VAL A 418 22.82 11.54 6.51
C VAL A 418 22.97 12.55 7.65
N PRO A 419 22.08 13.55 7.80
CA PRO A 419 22.03 14.32 9.04
C PRO A 419 21.62 13.36 10.17
N ARG A 420 22.47 13.25 11.20
CA ARG A 420 22.21 12.45 12.39
C ARG A 420 20.80 12.72 12.92
N CYS A 421 19.96 11.68 13.00
CA CYS A 421 18.80 11.69 13.88
C CYS A 421 19.27 12.04 15.29
N THR A 422 18.82 13.18 15.81
CA THR A 422 18.97 13.54 17.21
C THR A 422 18.23 12.52 18.05
N LYS A 423 18.97 11.60 18.69
CA LYS A 423 18.48 10.84 19.84
C LYS A 423 18.18 11.83 20.96
N GLY A 424 16.92 11.93 21.36
CA GLY A 424 16.53 12.78 22.49
C GLY A 424 15.04 12.74 22.81
N GLY A 425 14.56 11.60 23.31
CA GLY A 425 13.22 11.49 23.90
C GLY A 425 13.21 10.29 24.85
N ARG A 426 13.36 10.57 26.15
CA ARG A 426 13.45 9.59 27.24
C ARG A 426 12.15 8.79 27.38
N MET A 427 12.31 7.49 27.65
CA MET A 427 11.32 6.71 28.40
C MET A 427 11.09 7.36 29.76
N LEU A 428 9.87 7.81 30.01
CA LEU A 428 9.07 7.50 31.19
C LEU A 428 7.60 7.50 30.77
#